data_AF-A0A4R6L2L9-F1
#
_entry.id   AF-A0A4R6L2L9-F1
#
_cell.length_a   1.000
_cell.length_b   1.000
_cell.length_c   1.000
_cell.angle_alpha   90.00
_cell.angle_beta   90.00
_cell.angle_gamma   90.00
#
_symmetry.space_group_name_H-M   'P 1'
#
loop_
_entity.id
_entity.type
_entity.pdbx_description
1 polymer ?
#
loop_
_entity_poly.entity_id
_entity_poly.type
_entity_poly.pdbx_seq_one_letter_code
_entity_poly.pdbx_strand_id
1 'polypeptide(L)'
;MLIAEDLLLLLYDDETGKPITGSPGLDYALAGAVLIELTLSRKLDITMDGKAGRLQVLDGAPTGDAILDERLAYVVNKPGKKPKDQIGALSKRLRNQLLARLAERGVLEEDEGRVLGLFPVTRWPAKDARHEAEVRSKLESALKVGTTPDERTAALIALLSALNVVPKVVTDAVDKKALKQRAKEIADSDWAAAAVKKAVAEMQAAVTAAIVVASSAGASGSS
;
A
#
# COMPACT_ATOMS: atom_id res chain seq x y z
N MET A 1 -11.06 -3.27 7.95
CA MET A 1 -10.51 -2.41 6.88
C MET A 1 -9.67 -3.25 5.94
N LEU A 2 -9.28 -2.73 4.78
CA LEU A 2 -8.32 -3.35 3.85
C LEU A 2 -6.90 -2.88 4.17
N ILE A 3 -5.87 -3.65 3.82
CA ILE A 3 -4.45 -3.22 3.97
C ILE A 3 -4.22 -1.92 3.19
N ALA A 4 -4.89 -1.75 2.05
CA ALA A 4 -4.82 -0.51 1.27
C ALA A 4 -5.47 0.68 2.00
N GLU A 5 -6.52 0.45 2.79
CA GLU A 5 -7.15 1.49 3.62
C GLU A 5 -6.23 1.85 4.80
N ASP A 6 -5.68 0.85 5.50
CA ASP A 6 -4.73 1.06 6.60
C ASP A 6 -3.49 1.83 6.12
N LEU A 7 -2.94 1.43 4.96
CA LEU A 7 -1.81 2.12 4.34
C LEU A 7 -2.16 3.56 3.95
N LEU A 8 -3.37 3.80 3.44
CA LEU A 8 -3.79 5.13 3.02
C LEU A 8 -3.88 6.07 4.22
N LEU A 9 -4.48 5.64 5.33
CA LEU A 9 -4.57 6.41 6.57
C LEU A 9 -3.18 6.80 7.08
N LEU A 10 -2.28 5.81 7.21
CA LEU A 10 -0.90 6.06 7.66
C LEU A 10 -0.10 7.01 6.77
N LEU A 11 -0.49 7.15 5.50
CA LEU A 11 0.18 7.98 4.51
C LEU A 11 -0.52 9.30 4.26
N TYR A 12 -1.63 9.58 4.93
CA TYR A 12 -2.30 10.87 4.92
C TYR A 12 -2.01 11.59 6.24
N ASP A 13 -1.85 12.90 6.15
CA ASP A 13 -1.70 13.77 7.30
C ASP A 13 -3.08 14.12 7.85
N ASP A 14 -3.33 13.81 9.12
CA ASP A 14 -4.64 13.95 9.77
C ASP A 14 -5.19 15.38 9.74
N GLU A 15 -4.31 16.38 9.83
CA GLU A 15 -4.71 17.79 9.90
C GLU A 15 -4.88 18.41 8.52
N THR A 16 -3.93 18.18 7.62
CA THR A 16 -3.92 18.81 6.30
C THR A 16 -4.70 17.99 5.26
N GLY A 17 -4.98 16.72 5.53
CA GLY A 17 -5.63 15.78 4.61
C GLY A 17 -4.81 15.49 3.37
N LYS A 18 -3.50 15.73 3.41
CA LYS A 18 -2.56 15.57 2.29
C LYS A 18 -1.71 14.31 2.43
N PRO A 19 -1.36 13.66 1.30
CA PRO A 19 -0.48 12.51 1.37
C PRO A 19 0.97 12.91 1.72
N ILE A 20 1.62 12.16 2.62
CA ILE A 20 3.02 12.36 3.05
C ILE A 20 4.05 11.93 1.97
N THR A 21 3.57 11.26 0.92
CA THR A 21 4.34 10.84 -0.26
C THR A 21 3.53 11.02 -1.54
N GLY A 22 4.21 11.39 -2.63
CA GLY A 22 3.58 11.72 -3.89
C GLY A 22 3.22 10.52 -4.76
N SER A 23 2.45 10.79 -5.81
CA SER A 23 2.27 9.87 -6.94
C SER A 23 3.55 9.79 -7.79
N PRO A 24 3.76 8.67 -8.52
CA PRO A 24 2.90 7.49 -8.57
C PRO A 24 3.18 6.46 -7.48
N GLY A 25 4.17 6.69 -6.61
CA GLY A 25 4.60 5.72 -5.59
C GLY A 25 3.48 5.28 -4.64
N LEU A 26 2.72 6.24 -4.10
CA LEU A 26 1.54 5.95 -3.29
C LEU A 26 0.51 5.09 -4.04
N ASP A 27 0.17 5.45 -5.29
CA ASP A 27 -0.83 4.73 -6.07
C ASP A 27 -0.43 3.27 -6.32
N TYR A 28 0.85 3.04 -6.60
CA TYR A 28 1.37 1.69 -6.78
C TYR A 28 1.39 0.91 -5.47
N ALA A 29 1.73 1.54 -4.35
CA ALA A 29 1.70 0.86 -3.05
C ALA A 29 0.28 0.46 -2.64
N LEU A 30 -0.73 1.29 -2.93
CA LEU A 30 -2.15 0.94 -2.72
C LEU A 30 -2.57 -0.25 -3.58
N ALA A 31 -2.13 -0.30 -4.85
CA ALA A 31 -2.39 -1.45 -5.72
C ALA A 31 -1.68 -2.72 -5.22
N GLY A 32 -0.44 -2.59 -4.73
CA GLY A 32 0.29 -3.67 -4.08
C GLY A 32 -0.43 -4.19 -2.84
N ALA A 33 -0.96 -3.30 -1.99
CA ALA A 33 -1.75 -3.66 -0.83
C ALA A 33 -3.02 -4.46 -1.19
N VAL A 34 -3.73 -4.06 -2.25
CA VAL A 34 -4.89 -4.83 -2.76
C VAL A 34 -4.49 -6.22 -3.23
N LEU A 35 -3.36 -6.35 -3.94
CA LEU A 35 -2.87 -7.66 -4.38
C LEU A 35 -2.47 -8.54 -3.19
N ILE A 36 -1.87 -7.97 -2.14
CA ILE A 36 -1.55 -8.70 -0.90
C ILE A 36 -2.84 -9.18 -0.21
N GLU A 37 -3.85 -8.32 -0.09
CA GLU A 37 -5.16 -8.70 0.49
C GLU A 37 -5.82 -9.86 -0.29
N LEU A 38 -5.77 -9.81 -1.63
CA LEU A 38 -6.25 -10.90 -2.48
C LEU A 38 -5.45 -12.20 -2.30
N THR A 39 -4.14 -12.12 -2.03
CA THR A 39 -3.32 -13.29 -1.71
C THR A 39 -3.64 -13.87 -0.33
N LEU A 40 -3.79 -13.03 0.69
CA LEU A 40 -4.23 -13.44 2.03
C LEU A 40 -5.61 -14.10 1.98
N SER A 41 -6.50 -13.59 1.12
CA SER A 41 -7.83 -14.16 0.87
C SER A 41 -7.83 -15.38 -0.05
N ARG A 42 -6.65 -15.92 -0.41
CA ARG A 42 -6.47 -17.09 -1.29
C ARG A 42 -7.14 -16.95 -2.67
N LYS A 43 -7.36 -15.73 -3.15
CA LYS A 43 -7.86 -15.43 -4.50
C LYS A 43 -6.72 -15.44 -5.52
N LEU A 44 -5.56 -14.91 -5.11
CA LEU A 44 -4.34 -14.84 -5.92
C LEU A 44 -3.17 -15.54 -5.22
N ASP A 45 -2.17 -15.92 -6.01
CA ASP A 45 -0.86 -16.37 -5.54
C ASP A 45 0.24 -15.84 -6.47
N ILE A 46 1.50 -16.08 -6.10
CA ILE A 46 2.64 -15.89 -6.97
C ILE A 46 3.23 -17.25 -7.36
N THR A 47 3.43 -17.46 -8.66
CA THR A 47 4.08 -18.67 -9.17
C THR A 47 5.46 -18.87 -8.53
N MET A 48 5.66 -20.05 -7.91
CA MET A 48 6.94 -20.41 -7.32
C MET A 48 7.89 -21.08 -8.31
N ASP A 49 7.33 -21.94 -9.16
CA ASP A 49 8.08 -22.75 -10.13
C ASP A 49 7.84 -22.32 -11.58
N GLY A 50 8.71 -22.79 -12.48
CA GLY A 50 8.67 -22.43 -13.90
C GLY A 50 8.92 -20.93 -14.12
N LYS A 51 7.91 -20.20 -14.61
CA LYS A 51 8.00 -18.73 -14.76
C LYS A 51 7.68 -18.05 -13.43
N ALA A 52 8.62 -18.11 -12.49
CA ALA A 52 8.46 -17.55 -11.14
C ALA A 52 8.16 -16.03 -11.11
N GLY A 53 7.42 -15.60 -10.08
CA GLY A 53 7.13 -14.18 -9.83
C GLY A 53 5.95 -13.62 -10.63
N ARG A 54 5.03 -14.47 -11.08
CA ARG A 54 3.84 -14.06 -11.84
C ARG A 54 2.58 -14.25 -11.01
N LEU A 55 1.61 -13.35 -11.21
CA LEU A 55 0.29 -13.47 -10.62
C LEU A 55 -0.39 -14.74 -11.15
N GLN A 56 -0.80 -15.60 -10.22
CA GLN A 56 -1.59 -16.79 -10.43
C GLN A 56 -2.98 -16.56 -9.83
N VAL A 57 -4.03 -16.82 -10.60
CA VAL A 57 -5.40 -16.82 -10.08
C VAL A 57 -5.66 -18.18 -9.46
N LEU A 58 -6.03 -18.21 -8.19
CA LEU A 58 -6.45 -19.42 -7.47
C LEU A 58 -7.97 -19.56 -7.50
N ASP A 59 -8.67 -18.46 -7.24
CA ASP A 59 -10.13 -18.38 -7.24
C ASP A 59 -10.57 -17.01 -7.80
N GLY A 60 -11.37 -17.05 -8.86
CA GLY A 60 -11.93 -15.87 -9.54
C GLY A 60 -13.31 -15.46 -9.04
N ALA A 61 -13.91 -16.17 -8.08
CA ALA A 61 -15.20 -15.82 -7.52
C ALA A 61 -15.13 -14.48 -6.76
N PRO A 62 -16.22 -13.68 -6.75
CA PRO A 62 -16.28 -12.44 -5.99
C PRO A 62 -15.87 -12.61 -4.53
N THR A 63 -15.19 -11.60 -4.00
CA THR A 63 -14.77 -11.46 -2.61
C THR A 63 -15.90 -10.86 -1.75
N GLY A 64 -16.87 -10.18 -2.38
CA GLY A 64 -17.88 -9.38 -1.69
C GLY A 64 -17.42 -7.94 -1.41
N ASP A 65 -16.17 -7.60 -1.77
CA ASP A 65 -15.65 -6.24 -1.72
C ASP A 65 -15.43 -5.69 -3.13
N ALA A 66 -16.19 -4.66 -3.49
CA ALA A 66 -16.16 -4.08 -4.84
C ALA A 66 -14.76 -3.61 -5.31
N ILE A 67 -13.91 -3.12 -4.39
CA ILE A 67 -12.56 -2.64 -4.75
C ILE A 67 -11.66 -3.84 -5.08
N LEU A 68 -11.73 -4.90 -4.28
CA LEU A 68 -10.99 -6.14 -4.52
C LEU A 68 -11.49 -6.84 -5.79
N ASP A 69 -12.81 -6.90 -5.98
CA ASP A 69 -13.46 -7.58 -7.12
C ASP A 69 -13.09 -6.93 -8.46
N GLU A 70 -13.05 -5.59 -8.52
CA GLU A 70 -12.60 -4.87 -9.71
C GLU A 70 -11.16 -5.26 -10.10
N ARG A 71 -10.25 -5.36 -9.13
CA ARG A 71 -8.83 -5.70 -9.38
C ARG A 71 -8.66 -7.19 -9.67
N LEU A 72 -9.39 -8.05 -8.98
CA LEU A 72 -9.40 -9.49 -9.23
C LEU A 72 -9.87 -9.76 -10.68
N ALA A 73 -10.98 -9.14 -11.10
CA ALA A 73 -11.48 -9.26 -12.47
C ALA A 73 -10.44 -8.79 -13.51
N TYR A 74 -9.70 -7.73 -13.24
CA TYR A 74 -8.60 -7.30 -14.11
C TYR A 74 -7.52 -8.37 -14.26
N VAL A 75 -7.07 -8.97 -13.15
CA VAL A 75 -6.03 -10.01 -13.14
C VAL A 75 -6.51 -11.28 -13.84
N VAL A 76 -7.76 -11.69 -13.59
CA VAL A 76 -8.42 -12.84 -14.25
C VAL A 76 -8.40 -12.70 -15.77
N ASN A 77 -8.69 -11.51 -16.28
CA ASN A 77 -8.70 -11.24 -17.72
C ASN A 77 -7.30 -11.12 -18.34
N LYS A 78 -6.24 -11.02 -17.53
CA LYS A 78 -4.85 -10.89 -17.98
C LYS A 78 -3.90 -11.76 -17.13
N PRO A 79 -4.08 -13.09 -17.14
CA PRO A 79 -3.37 -13.98 -16.23
C PRO A 79 -1.88 -14.09 -16.56
N GLY A 80 -1.08 -14.51 -15.57
CA GLY A 80 0.32 -14.89 -15.78
C GLY A 80 1.27 -13.73 -16.10
N LYS A 81 0.92 -12.48 -15.75
CA LYS A 81 1.85 -11.34 -15.82
C LYS A 81 2.57 -11.13 -14.49
N LYS A 82 3.71 -10.45 -14.51
CA LYS A 82 4.36 -10.05 -13.26
C LYS A 82 3.61 -8.88 -12.63
N PRO A 83 3.62 -8.73 -11.30
CA PRO A 83 2.96 -7.61 -10.64
C PRO A 83 3.41 -6.25 -11.17
N LYS A 84 4.71 -6.06 -11.38
CA LYS A 84 5.28 -4.83 -11.95
C LYS A 84 4.72 -4.43 -13.32
N ASP A 85 4.25 -5.41 -14.10
CA ASP A 85 3.70 -5.18 -15.45
C ASP A 85 2.21 -4.79 -15.40
N GLN A 86 1.56 -4.93 -14.25
CA GLN A 86 0.13 -4.66 -14.07
C GLN A 86 -0.17 -3.57 -13.04
N ILE A 87 0.77 -3.28 -12.13
CA ILE A 87 0.56 -2.40 -10.98
C ILE A 87 0.05 -1.01 -11.37
N GLY A 88 0.52 -0.46 -12.50
CA GLY A 88 0.06 0.84 -12.98
C GLY A 88 -1.33 0.85 -13.59
N ALA A 89 -1.83 -0.30 -14.07
CA ALA A 89 -3.23 -0.42 -14.48
C ALA A 89 -4.14 -0.63 -13.26
N LEU A 90 -3.69 -1.45 -12.31
CA LEU A 90 -4.41 -1.77 -11.07
C LEU A 90 -4.56 -0.56 -10.13
N SER A 91 -3.63 0.39 -10.20
CA SER A 91 -3.65 1.61 -9.38
C SER A 91 -4.61 2.69 -9.88
N LYS A 92 -5.10 2.59 -11.12
CA LYS A 92 -6.00 3.60 -11.69
C LYS A 92 -7.25 3.74 -10.84
N ARG A 93 -7.60 4.99 -10.49
CA ARG A 93 -8.77 5.39 -9.68
C ARG A 93 -8.83 4.78 -8.27
N LEU A 94 -7.90 3.92 -7.89
CA LEU A 94 -7.93 3.16 -6.64
C LEU A 94 -7.90 4.07 -5.42
N ARG A 95 -7.01 5.07 -5.42
CA ARG A 95 -6.90 6.03 -4.33
C ARG A 95 -8.23 6.73 -4.06
N ASN A 96 -8.86 7.26 -5.10
CA ASN A 96 -10.13 7.99 -4.96
C ASN A 96 -11.25 7.08 -4.47
N GLN A 97 -11.31 5.83 -4.94
CA GLN A 97 -12.28 4.84 -4.46
C GLN A 97 -12.08 4.51 -2.97
N LEU A 98 -10.83 4.39 -2.52
CA LEU A 98 -10.52 4.15 -1.11
C LEU A 98 -10.89 5.36 -0.23
N LEU A 99 -10.53 6.58 -0.64
CA LEU A 99 -10.87 7.81 0.07
C LEU A 99 -12.38 7.99 0.20
N ALA A 100 -13.12 7.86 -0.90
CA ALA A 100 -14.58 7.96 -0.90
C ALA A 100 -15.21 6.94 0.04
N ARG A 101 -14.79 5.68 0.00
CA ARG A 101 -15.27 4.64 0.90
C ARG A 101 -14.96 4.93 2.38
N LEU A 102 -13.78 5.46 2.68
CA LEU A 102 -13.41 5.83 4.05
C LEU A 102 -14.26 7.00 4.58
N ALA A 103 -14.60 7.95 3.72
CA ALA A 103 -15.52 9.03 4.06
C ALA A 103 -16.96 8.53 4.24
N GLU A 104 -17.45 7.65 3.36
CA GLU A 104 -18.76 6.99 3.50
C GLU A 104 -18.88 6.23 4.83
N ARG A 105 -17.79 5.64 5.31
CA ARG A 105 -17.71 4.94 6.61
C ARG A 105 -17.49 5.89 7.81
N GLY A 106 -17.35 7.19 7.57
CA GLY A 106 -17.11 8.19 8.61
C GLY A 106 -15.73 8.15 9.26
N VAL A 107 -14.76 7.50 8.62
CA VAL A 107 -13.35 7.47 9.07
C VAL A 107 -12.63 8.75 8.66
N LEU A 108 -12.89 9.22 7.44
CA LEU A 108 -12.41 10.49 6.91
C LEU A 108 -13.59 11.46 6.72
N GLU A 109 -13.27 12.74 6.58
CA GLU A 109 -14.22 13.77 6.14
C GLU A 109 -13.79 14.29 4.75
N GLU A 110 -14.75 14.47 3.84
CA GLU A 110 -14.49 15.11 2.54
C GLU A 110 -14.58 16.63 2.72
N ASP A 111 -13.44 17.31 2.74
CA ASP A 111 -13.35 18.78 2.88
C ASP A 111 -12.99 19.42 1.53
N GLU A 112 -13.98 20.04 0.89
CA GLU A 112 -13.80 20.79 -0.36
C GLU A 112 -13.31 22.23 -0.08
N GLY A 113 -12.01 22.44 -0.21
CA GLY A 113 -11.37 23.76 -0.10
C GLY A 113 -11.07 24.42 -1.45
N ARG A 114 -10.53 25.64 -1.41
CA ARG A 114 -9.93 26.32 -2.57
C ARG A 114 -8.53 26.84 -2.25
N VAL A 115 -7.57 26.61 -3.15
CA VAL A 115 -6.25 27.24 -3.12
C VAL A 115 -6.30 28.53 -3.95
N LEU A 116 -5.87 29.64 -3.35
CA LEU A 116 -5.93 31.00 -3.92
C LEU A 116 -7.35 31.44 -4.36
N GLY A 117 -8.40 30.82 -3.82
CA GLY A 117 -9.81 31.10 -4.16
C GLY A 117 -10.30 30.57 -5.52
N LEU A 118 -9.39 30.02 -6.34
CA LEU A 118 -9.66 29.66 -7.74
C LEU A 118 -9.54 28.17 -8.03
N PHE A 119 -8.65 27.45 -7.34
CA PHE A 119 -8.38 26.03 -7.60
C PHE A 119 -9.05 25.16 -6.52
N PRO A 120 -10.10 24.38 -6.84
CA PRO A 120 -10.68 23.47 -5.86
C PRO A 120 -9.64 22.42 -5.42
N VAL A 121 -9.60 22.14 -4.12
CA VAL A 121 -8.75 21.10 -3.53
C VAL A 121 -9.61 20.33 -2.53
N THR A 122 -9.75 19.02 -2.76
CA THR A 122 -10.36 18.12 -1.81
C THR A 122 -9.31 17.63 -0.81
N ARG A 123 -9.56 17.83 0.47
CA ARG A 123 -8.79 17.28 1.59
C ARG A 123 -9.58 16.17 2.25
N TRP A 124 -8.83 15.28 2.90
CA TRP A 124 -9.41 14.12 3.58
C TRP A 124 -8.88 14.01 5.01
N PRO A 125 -9.18 14.97 5.90
CA PRO A 125 -8.79 14.88 7.30
C PRO A 125 -9.45 13.70 8.01
N ALA A 126 -8.82 13.23 9.08
CA ALA A 126 -9.35 12.15 9.91
C ALA A 126 -10.56 12.62 10.72
N LYS A 127 -11.68 11.89 10.59
CA LYS A 127 -12.88 12.08 11.40
C LYS A 127 -12.90 11.15 12.62
N ASP A 128 -12.39 9.92 12.46
CA ASP A 128 -12.17 8.96 13.54
C ASP A 128 -10.79 8.31 13.43
N ALA A 129 -9.86 8.80 14.25
CA ALA A 129 -8.45 8.37 14.24
C ALA A 129 -8.18 7.12 15.11
N ARG A 130 -9.18 6.51 15.76
CA ARG A 130 -8.95 5.40 16.70
C ARG A 130 -8.32 4.18 16.03
N HIS A 131 -8.87 3.79 14.87
CA HIS A 131 -8.34 2.66 14.10
C HIS A 131 -6.90 2.91 13.65
N GLU A 132 -6.62 4.12 13.16
CA GLU A 132 -5.26 4.48 12.75
C GLU A 132 -4.28 4.44 13.94
N ALA A 133 -4.68 4.95 15.10
CA ALA A 133 -3.86 4.90 16.30
C ALA A 133 -3.53 3.46 16.73
N GLU A 134 -4.48 2.52 16.61
CA GLU A 134 -4.24 1.10 16.85
C GLU A 134 -3.23 0.51 15.86
N VAL A 135 -3.37 0.82 14.57
CA VAL A 135 -2.43 0.37 13.53
C VAL A 135 -1.03 0.94 13.79
N ARG A 136 -0.93 2.23 14.11
CA ARG A 136 0.34 2.91 14.44
C ARG A 136 1.00 2.28 15.66
N SER A 137 0.24 1.98 16.71
CA SER A 137 0.75 1.30 17.91
C SER A 137 1.34 -0.09 17.61
N LYS A 138 0.70 -0.87 16.73
CA LYS A 138 1.23 -2.17 16.28
C LYS A 138 2.54 -2.02 15.49
N LEU A 139 2.58 -1.04 14.58
CA LEU A 139 3.80 -0.73 13.82
C LEU A 139 4.95 -0.33 14.75
N GLU A 140 4.70 0.54 15.71
CA GLU A 140 5.71 0.98 16.67
C GLU A 140 6.20 -0.15 17.57
N SER A 141 5.30 -1.02 18.01
CA SER A 141 5.66 -2.20 18.81
C SER A 141 6.61 -3.13 18.04
N ALA A 142 6.32 -3.38 16.76
CA ALA A 142 7.18 -4.21 15.91
C ALA A 142 8.53 -3.53 15.57
N LEU A 143 8.50 -2.22 15.32
CA LEU A 143 9.66 -1.45 14.82
C LEU A 143 10.59 -0.94 15.92
N LYS A 144 10.08 -0.60 17.10
CA LYS A 144 10.87 -0.07 18.23
C LYS A 144 11.13 -1.12 19.29
N VAL A 145 10.09 -1.85 19.69
CA VAL A 145 10.16 -2.82 20.81
C VAL A 145 10.63 -4.18 20.33
N GLY A 146 10.47 -4.48 19.05
CA GLY A 146 10.91 -5.73 18.44
C GLY A 146 9.88 -6.86 18.54
N THR A 147 8.64 -6.57 18.89
CA THR A 147 7.54 -7.54 18.90
C THR A 147 7.38 -8.18 17.51
N THR A 148 7.15 -9.48 17.45
CA THR A 148 6.86 -10.17 16.18
C THR A 148 5.52 -9.67 15.63
N PRO A 149 5.49 -9.04 14.44
CA PRO A 149 4.24 -8.58 13.84
C PRO A 149 3.40 -9.74 13.31
N ASP A 150 2.09 -9.55 13.28
CA ASP A 150 1.19 -10.41 12.50
C ASP A 150 1.39 -10.19 10.99
N GLU A 151 0.77 -11.05 10.17
CA GLU A 151 0.95 -11.02 8.70
C GLU A 151 0.57 -9.67 8.09
N ARG A 152 -0.49 -9.06 8.61
CA ARG A 152 -1.03 -7.80 8.13
C ARG A 152 -0.12 -6.62 8.46
N THR A 153 0.37 -6.58 9.69
CA THR A 153 1.30 -5.55 10.19
C THR A 153 2.64 -5.67 9.45
N ALA A 154 3.14 -6.88 9.23
CA ALA A 154 4.37 -7.11 8.48
C ALA A 154 4.24 -6.68 7.01
N ALA A 155 3.11 -6.97 6.36
CA ALA A 155 2.82 -6.49 5.01
C ALA A 155 2.79 -4.96 4.92
N LEU A 156 2.16 -4.29 5.89
CA LEU A 156 2.18 -2.82 5.99
C LEU A 156 3.61 -2.29 6.14
N ILE A 157 4.41 -2.87 7.05
CA ILE A 157 5.82 -2.50 7.24
C ILE A 157 6.62 -2.67 5.95
N ALA A 158 6.42 -3.76 5.22
CA ALA A 158 7.09 -4.03 3.95
C ALA A 158 6.75 -2.98 2.87
N LEU A 159 5.47 -2.58 2.76
CA LEU A 159 5.04 -1.53 1.83
C LEU A 159 5.57 -0.14 2.22
N LEU A 160 5.54 0.20 3.51
CA LEU A 160 6.12 1.46 4.02
C LEU A 160 7.64 1.51 3.81
N SER A 161 8.31 0.35 3.95
CA SER A 161 9.74 0.18 3.65
C SER A 161 10.01 0.38 2.16
N ALA A 162 9.19 -0.19 1.28
CA ALA A 162 9.25 0.00 -0.18
C ALA A 162 9.18 1.47 -0.59
N LEU A 163 8.31 2.22 0.08
CA LEU A 163 8.11 3.65 -0.14
C LEU A 163 9.20 4.53 0.52
N ASN A 164 10.07 3.95 1.35
CA ASN A 164 11.07 4.66 2.15
C ASN A 164 10.47 5.75 3.06
N VAL A 165 9.27 5.50 3.60
CA VAL A 165 8.50 6.46 4.43
C VAL A 165 8.33 6.03 5.89
N VAL A 166 8.91 4.90 6.30
CA VAL A 166 8.83 4.43 7.70
C VAL A 166 9.13 5.53 8.74
N PRO A 167 10.19 6.37 8.61
CA PRO A 167 10.45 7.44 9.57
C PRO A 167 9.51 8.65 9.49
N LYS A 168 8.64 8.71 8.47
CA LYS A 168 7.56 9.70 8.39
C LYS A 168 6.29 9.20 9.08
N VAL A 169 6.12 7.88 9.19
CA VAL A 169 5.01 7.26 9.93
C VAL A 169 5.37 7.14 11.41
N VAL A 170 6.57 6.68 11.74
CA VAL A 170 7.06 6.63 13.13
C VAL A 170 7.94 7.85 13.38
N THR A 171 7.31 8.95 13.80
CA THR A 171 7.89 10.31 13.78
C THR A 171 8.80 10.62 14.97
N ASP A 172 8.61 9.96 16.10
CA ASP A 172 9.33 10.13 17.37
C ASP A 172 10.58 9.23 17.50
N ALA A 173 10.92 8.47 16.45
CA ALA A 173 12.11 7.62 16.46
C ALA A 173 13.41 8.46 16.44
N VAL A 174 14.27 8.22 17.44
CA VAL A 174 15.57 8.90 17.58
C VAL A 174 16.55 8.49 16.48
N ASP A 175 16.64 7.19 16.16
CA ASP A 175 17.50 6.67 15.09
C ASP A 175 16.68 6.21 13.87
N LYS A 176 16.58 7.10 12.89
CA LYS A 176 15.88 6.83 11.62
C LYS A 176 16.53 5.73 10.79
N LYS A 177 17.84 5.50 10.92
CA LYS A 177 18.57 4.47 10.17
C LYS A 177 18.28 3.09 10.76
N ALA A 178 18.35 2.96 12.08
CA ALA A 178 17.97 1.73 12.78
C ALA A 178 16.51 1.36 12.50
N LEU A 179 15.60 2.35 12.50
CA LEU A 179 14.20 2.13 12.19
C LEU A 179 13.98 1.57 10.77
N LYS A 180 14.64 2.16 9.75
CA LYS A 180 14.59 1.65 8.37
C LYS A 180 15.17 0.24 8.25
N GLN A 181 16.29 0.00 8.95
CA GLN A 181 16.95 -1.30 8.96
C GLN A 181 16.02 -2.37 9.56
N ARG A 182 15.38 -2.07 10.69
CA ARG A 182 14.40 -2.96 11.33
C ARG A 182 13.19 -3.23 10.43
N ALA A 183 12.67 -2.21 9.75
CA ALA A 183 11.57 -2.39 8.80
C ALA A 183 11.96 -3.32 7.64
N LYS A 184 13.19 -3.21 7.14
CA LYS A 184 13.73 -4.10 6.10
C LYS A 184 13.89 -5.53 6.62
N GLU A 185 14.43 -5.71 7.82
CA GLU A 185 14.55 -7.03 8.44
C GLU A 185 13.18 -7.70 8.60
N ILE A 186 12.16 -6.97 9.05
CA ILE A 186 10.79 -7.50 9.14
C ILE A 186 10.27 -7.89 7.76
N ALA A 187 10.46 -7.04 6.74
CA ALA A 187 10.05 -7.36 5.37
C ALA A 187 10.71 -8.65 4.85
N ASP A 188 11.96 -8.90 5.23
CA ASP A 188 12.75 -10.07 4.82
C ASP A 188 12.55 -11.31 5.73
N SER A 189 11.89 -11.15 6.90
CA SER A 189 11.70 -12.20 7.92
C SER A 189 10.61 -13.24 7.57
N ASP A 190 10.50 -14.31 8.35
CA ASP A 190 9.53 -15.40 8.14
C ASP A 190 8.29 -15.23 9.03
N TRP A 191 7.44 -14.25 8.67
CA TRP A 191 6.25 -13.85 9.43
C TRP A 191 4.94 -14.39 8.85
N ALA A 192 4.98 -15.03 7.67
CA ALA A 192 3.82 -15.61 6.99
C ALA A 192 4.23 -16.83 6.17
N ALA A 193 3.24 -17.56 5.66
CA ALA A 193 3.46 -18.63 4.69
C ALA A 193 4.29 -18.14 3.48
N ALA A 194 5.17 -19.00 2.95
CA ALA A 194 6.12 -18.66 1.88
C ALA A 194 5.46 -18.01 0.65
N ALA A 195 4.24 -18.43 0.31
CA ALA A 195 3.43 -17.86 -0.77
C ALA A 195 3.08 -16.38 -0.53
N VAL A 196 2.56 -16.05 0.66
CA VAL A 196 2.20 -14.68 1.08
C VAL A 196 3.46 -13.81 1.12
N LYS A 197 4.54 -14.30 1.71
CA LYS A 197 5.83 -13.59 1.75
C LYS A 197 6.34 -13.27 0.34
N LYS A 198 6.27 -14.24 -0.57
CA LYS A 198 6.66 -14.05 -1.98
C LYS A 198 5.78 -13.03 -2.68
N ALA A 199 4.47 -13.03 -2.42
CA ALA A 199 3.56 -12.01 -2.93
C ALA A 199 3.95 -10.61 -2.45
N VAL A 200 4.18 -10.44 -1.15
CA VAL A 200 4.60 -9.15 -0.58
C VAL A 200 5.93 -8.69 -1.18
N ALA A 201 6.92 -9.59 -1.29
CA ALA A 201 8.22 -9.27 -1.89
C ALA A 201 8.11 -8.85 -3.37
N GLU A 202 7.30 -9.55 -4.18
CA GLU A 202 7.07 -9.17 -5.58
C GLU A 202 6.29 -7.86 -5.71
N MET A 203 5.35 -7.57 -4.80
CA MET A 203 4.67 -6.26 -4.74
C MET A 203 5.64 -5.14 -4.36
N GLN A 204 6.45 -5.33 -3.33
CA GLN A 204 7.48 -4.38 -2.92
C GLN A 204 8.47 -4.10 -4.06
N ALA A 205 8.93 -5.14 -4.75
CA ALA A 205 9.81 -5.01 -5.91
C ALA A 205 9.11 -4.28 -7.06
N ALA A 206 7.82 -4.56 -7.32
CA ALA A 206 7.03 -3.88 -8.34
C ALA A 206 6.85 -2.38 -8.04
N VAL A 207 6.51 -2.02 -6.80
CA VAL A 207 6.37 -0.63 -6.36
C VAL A 207 7.70 0.10 -6.52
N THR A 208 8.80 -0.48 -6.02
CA THR A 208 10.14 0.10 -6.11
C THR A 208 10.55 0.32 -7.57
N ALA A 209 10.39 -0.70 -8.43
CA ALA A 209 10.74 -0.60 -9.84
C ALA A 209 9.92 0.47 -10.56
N ALA A 210 8.63 0.57 -10.27
CA ALA A 210 7.75 1.53 -10.91
C ALA A 210 8.05 2.98 -10.46
N ILE A 211 8.48 3.19 -9.21
CA ILE A 211 8.98 4.49 -8.73
C ILE A 211 10.25 4.91 -9.47
N VAL A 212 11.20 3.98 -9.65
CA VAL A 212 12.46 4.24 -10.38
C VAL A 212 12.21 4.61 -11.84
N VAL A 213 11.27 3.94 -12.51
CA VAL A 213 10.90 4.27 -13.90
C VAL A 213 10.23 5.65 -14.00
N ALA A 214 9.39 6.00 -13.03
CA ALA A 214 8.72 7.30 -13.03
C ALA A 214 9.70 8.47 -12.81
N SER A 215 10.72 8.29 -11.96
CA SER A 215 11.72 9.34 -11.71
C SER A 215 12.67 9.55 -12.88
N SER A 216 13.01 8.51 -13.64
CA SER A 216 13.87 8.64 -14.83
C SER A 216 13.16 9.32 -16.01
N ALA A 217 11.85 9.08 -16.20
CA ALA A 217 11.07 9.74 -17.24
C ALA A 217 10.91 11.26 -17.01
N GLY A 218 10.86 11.71 -15.75
CA GLY A 218 10.82 13.14 -15.39
C GLY A 218 12.14 13.87 -15.69
N ALA A 219 13.28 13.19 -15.55
CA ALA A 219 14.59 13.76 -15.83
C ALA A 219 14.82 13.99 -17.33
N SER A 220 14.31 13.12 -18.21
CA SER A 220 14.42 13.26 -19.67
C SER A 220 13.48 14.29 -20.30
N GLY A 221 12.43 14.72 -19.60
CA GLY A 221 11.51 15.78 -20.06
C GLY A 221 11.93 17.19 -19.64
N SER A 222 13.07 17.33 -18.96
CA SER A 222 13.59 18.59 -18.41
C SER A 222 14.83 19.11 -19.17
N SER A 223 15.12 18.59 -20.36
CA SER A 223 16.26 18.98 -21.21
C SER A 223 15.79 19.65 -22.49
#